data_AF-A0A3E4IQ82-F1
#
_entry.id   AF-A0A3E4IQ82-F1
#
_cell.length_a   1.000
_cell.length_b   1.000
_cell.length_c   1.000
_cell.angle_alpha   90.00
_cell.angle_beta   90.00
_cell.angle_gamma   90.00
#
_symmetry.space_group_name_H-M   'P 1'
#
loop_
_entity.id
_entity.type
_entity.pdbx_description
1 polymer ?
#
loop_
_entity_poly.entity_id
_entity_poly.type
_entity_poly.pdbx_seq_one_letter_code
_entity_poly.pdbx_strand_id
1 'polypeptide(L)'
;MKLKMYLALLVMGMLSLQSCSDDDDDLPSSKVPEAVRTAFDSSFSNTANLSWETKTVSQEQYYKAEFNNKSDNGYKTEAWYKADGSWHMTETEMPYSAIPQAVRTSFESSEYATWQKDNEVERIERAGTEKEVIYIIEVESAQDIDMDLHYSADGILIKAVNDDGNGNNESLLPDAPSNMVTAVTELIQKNYPNARIIEIEQEKGMIEVDIIHENQSKEVLLSTNYEWISTSWDVYVLPVKVTDAIKASQYSGYVVDDAEYFETPAGNYYWIELEQGEKEVKVKINEDGQFI
;
A
#
# COMPACT_ATOMS: atom_id res chain seq x y z
N MET A 1 -3.17 -10.46 -19.33
CA MET A 1 -2.81 -10.07 -17.96
C MET A 1 -4.05 -10.25 -17.14
N LYS A 2 -4.11 -11.35 -16.39
CA LYS A 2 -5.20 -11.61 -15.47
C LYS A 2 -4.68 -11.30 -14.07
N LEU A 3 -5.49 -10.55 -13.34
CA LEU A 3 -5.50 -10.30 -11.89
C LEU A 3 -4.30 -10.87 -11.10
N LYS A 4 -3.37 -9.99 -10.73
CA LYS A 4 -2.38 -10.28 -9.68
C LYS A 4 -3.13 -10.54 -8.38
N MET A 5 -2.88 -11.69 -7.78
CA MET A 5 -3.44 -12.06 -6.48
C MET A 5 -2.33 -12.04 -5.46
N TYR A 6 -2.19 -10.91 -4.76
CA TYR A 6 -1.69 -10.93 -3.38
C TYR A 6 -2.59 -11.87 -2.58
N LEU A 7 -2.06 -12.53 -1.55
CA LEU A 7 -2.69 -13.63 -0.83
C LEU A 7 -4.02 -13.23 -0.13
N ALA A 8 -5.11 -13.10 -0.89
CA ALA A 8 -6.47 -12.95 -0.40
C ALA A 8 -7.14 -14.33 -0.41
N LEU A 9 -6.99 -15.08 0.68
CA LEU A 9 -7.72 -16.32 0.91
C LEU A 9 -9.19 -16.00 1.24
N LEU A 10 -10.04 -16.11 0.21
CA LEU A 10 -11.48 -15.89 0.24
C LEU A 10 -12.17 -17.00 1.06
N VAL A 11 -12.68 -16.68 2.26
CA VAL A 11 -13.62 -17.53 3.00
C VAL A 11 -14.89 -16.75 3.30
N MET A 12 -15.97 -17.23 2.72
CA MET A 12 -17.34 -16.75 2.84
C MET A 12 -17.83 -16.91 4.29
N GLY A 13 -17.68 -15.85 5.09
CA GLY A 13 -18.19 -15.75 6.45
C GLY A 13 -19.47 -14.93 6.48
N MET A 14 -20.62 -15.58 6.70
CA MET A 14 -21.86 -14.89 7.03
C MET A 14 -21.68 -14.18 8.37
N LEU A 15 -21.53 -12.86 8.33
CA LEU A 15 -21.55 -12.00 9.51
C LEU A 15 -22.68 -10.97 9.37
N SER A 16 -23.47 -10.94 10.43
CA SER A 16 -24.64 -10.12 10.64
C SER A 16 -24.40 -8.64 10.34
N LEU A 17 -25.29 -8.06 9.53
CA LEU A 17 -25.44 -6.63 9.30
C LEU A 17 -25.60 -5.90 10.65
N GLN A 18 -24.51 -5.35 11.17
CA GLN A 18 -24.59 -4.17 12.02
C GLN A 18 -24.37 -2.98 11.10
N SER A 19 -25.49 -2.35 10.77
CA SER A 19 -25.58 -1.03 10.16
C SER A 19 -24.69 -0.05 10.94
N CYS A 20 -23.53 0.28 10.38
CA CYS A 20 -22.87 1.54 10.72
C CYS A 20 -23.77 2.65 10.17
N SER A 21 -24.06 3.65 11.01
CA SER A 21 -24.72 4.87 10.57
C SER A 21 -23.68 5.71 9.83
N ASP A 22 -23.82 5.83 8.51
CA ASP A 22 -23.24 6.93 7.73
C ASP A 22 -23.90 8.23 8.22
N ASP A 23 -23.33 8.84 9.26
CA ASP A 23 -23.68 10.21 9.63
C ASP A 23 -22.71 11.16 8.91
N ASP A 24 -22.98 11.41 7.62
CA ASP A 24 -22.35 12.44 6.76
C ASP A 24 -22.76 13.88 7.17
N ASP A 25 -23.00 14.12 8.46
CA ASP A 25 -23.37 15.44 8.96
C ASP A 25 -22.10 16.27 9.23
N ASP A 26 -21.94 17.35 8.47
CA ASP A 26 -20.91 18.38 8.69
C ASP A 26 -20.80 18.71 10.20
N LEU A 27 -19.63 18.41 10.78
CA LEU A 27 -19.29 18.74 12.15
C LEU A 27 -19.06 20.25 12.25
N PRO A 28 -19.86 21.00 13.04
CA PRO A 28 -19.61 22.43 13.19
C PRO A 28 -18.23 22.67 13.79
N SER A 29 -17.46 23.64 13.29
CA SER A 29 -16.10 23.92 13.79
C SER A 29 -16.03 24.19 15.30
N SER A 30 -17.13 24.62 15.93
CA SER A 30 -17.22 24.80 17.39
C SER A 30 -17.20 23.48 18.19
N LYS A 31 -17.42 22.34 17.53
CA LYS A 31 -17.36 20.98 18.09
C LYS A 31 -16.03 20.29 17.84
N VAL A 32 -15.21 20.82 16.92
CA VAL A 32 -13.84 20.34 16.71
C VAL A 32 -12.95 20.75 17.89
N PRO A 33 -12.20 19.82 18.52
CA PRO A 33 -11.28 20.11 19.60
C PRO A 33 -10.33 21.27 19.26
N GLU A 34 -10.03 22.10 20.25
CA GLU A 34 -9.14 23.26 20.06
C GLU A 34 -7.73 22.84 19.62
N ALA A 35 -7.24 21.71 20.12
CA ALA A 35 -5.95 21.16 19.72
C ALA A 35 -5.91 20.80 18.23
N VAL A 36 -6.97 20.16 17.71
CA VAL A 36 -7.13 19.83 16.28
C VAL A 36 -7.16 21.10 15.43
N ARG A 37 -8.01 22.08 15.79
CA ARG A 37 -8.07 23.35 15.05
C ARG A 37 -6.73 24.08 15.02
N THR A 38 -6.02 24.09 16.15
CA THR A 38 -4.70 24.73 16.27
C THR A 38 -3.65 24.02 15.40
N ALA A 39 -3.65 22.68 15.39
CA ALA A 39 -2.75 21.88 14.57
C ALA A 39 -3.03 22.08 13.07
N PHE A 40 -4.31 22.13 12.69
CA PHE A 40 -4.76 22.43 11.33
C PHE A 40 -4.30 23.83 10.89
N ASP A 41 -4.63 24.87 11.65
CA ASP A 41 -4.29 26.27 11.31
C ASP A 41 -2.76 26.49 11.21
N SER A 42 -1.97 25.71 11.96
CA SER A 42 -0.51 25.74 11.90
C SER A 42 0.05 25.12 10.62
N SER A 43 -0.66 24.12 10.07
CA SER A 43 -0.24 23.37 8.87
C SER A 43 -0.80 23.99 7.59
N PHE A 44 -2.02 24.54 7.65
CA PHE A 44 -2.78 25.03 6.51
C PHE A 44 -3.29 26.46 6.78
N SER A 45 -2.52 27.45 6.35
CA SER A 45 -2.81 28.87 6.61
C SER A 45 -3.67 29.55 5.53
N ASN A 46 -3.93 28.88 4.41
CA ASN A 46 -4.66 29.43 3.27
C ASN A 46 -5.55 28.38 2.61
N THR A 47 -6.78 28.28 3.09
CA THR A 47 -7.77 27.26 2.67
C THR A 47 -9.05 27.90 2.18
N ALA A 48 -9.82 27.17 1.39
CA ALA A 48 -11.20 27.51 1.03
C ALA A 48 -12.09 26.28 1.22
N ASN A 49 -13.40 26.49 1.40
CA ASN A 49 -14.39 25.42 1.53
C ASN A 49 -14.06 24.40 2.63
N LEU A 50 -13.56 24.86 3.78
CA LEU A 50 -13.26 24.00 4.91
C LEU A 50 -14.55 23.45 5.54
N SER A 51 -14.72 22.13 5.49
CA SER A 51 -15.69 21.37 6.27
C SER A 51 -14.95 20.43 7.22
N TRP A 52 -15.67 19.96 8.23
CA TRP A 52 -15.15 19.00 9.20
C TRP A 52 -16.13 17.86 9.35
N GLU A 53 -15.63 16.67 9.62
CA GLU A 53 -16.42 15.51 10.00
C GLU A 53 -15.69 14.69 11.06
N THR A 54 -16.40 13.76 11.69
CA THR A 54 -15.79 12.71 12.50
C THR A 54 -15.95 11.37 11.81
N LYS A 55 -14.85 10.62 11.66
CA LYS A 55 -14.86 9.26 11.13
C LYS A 55 -14.33 8.31 12.19
N THR A 56 -14.86 7.08 12.23
CA THR A 56 -14.37 6.04 13.12
C THR A 56 -13.77 4.93 12.27
N VAL A 57 -12.44 4.79 12.32
CA VAL A 57 -11.67 3.80 11.55
C VAL A 57 -10.93 2.91 12.55
N SER A 58 -11.00 1.59 12.37
CA SER A 58 -10.34 0.62 13.27
C SER A 58 -10.61 0.83 14.77
N GLN A 59 -11.84 1.23 15.13
CA GLN A 59 -12.26 1.57 16.51
C GLN A 59 -11.64 2.85 17.10
N GLU A 60 -10.92 3.63 16.30
CA GLU A 60 -10.40 4.95 16.66
C GLU A 60 -11.19 6.06 15.97
N GLN A 61 -11.45 7.15 16.70
CA GLN A 61 -12.13 8.32 16.16
C GLN A 61 -11.12 9.34 15.63
N TYR A 62 -11.32 9.76 14.39
CA TYR A 62 -10.59 10.82 13.71
C TYR A 62 -11.47 12.05 13.48
N TYR A 63 -10.83 13.21 13.42
CA TYR A 63 -11.40 14.46 12.93
C TYR A 63 -10.80 14.73 11.56
N LYS A 64 -11.64 14.67 10.52
CA LYS A 64 -11.24 14.91 9.14
C LYS A 64 -11.62 16.32 8.73
N ALA A 65 -10.66 17.06 8.17
CA ALA A 65 -10.89 18.35 7.54
C ALA A 65 -10.82 18.17 6.03
N GLU A 66 -11.90 18.49 5.31
CA GLU A 66 -11.89 18.59 3.86
C GLU A 66 -11.84 20.06 3.45
N PHE A 67 -10.98 20.40 2.49
CA PHE A 67 -10.80 21.78 2.06
C PHE A 67 -10.09 21.85 0.70
N ASN A 68 -10.13 23.02 0.08
CA ASN A 68 -9.23 23.35 -1.03
C ASN A 68 -7.98 24.06 -0.51
N ASN A 69 -6.81 23.45 -0.67
CA ASN A 69 -5.54 24.00 -0.21
C ASN A 69 -5.01 25.05 -1.21
N LYS A 70 -5.27 26.34 -0.97
CA LYS A 70 -4.84 27.41 -1.89
C LYS A 70 -3.33 27.64 -1.93
N SER A 71 -2.59 27.12 -0.95
CA SER A 71 -1.12 27.10 -0.99
C SER A 71 -0.57 25.99 -1.89
N ASP A 72 -1.37 24.97 -2.19
CA ASP A 72 -1.02 23.87 -3.11
C ASP A 72 -1.98 23.85 -4.31
N ASN A 73 -1.89 24.90 -5.14
CA ASN A 73 -2.66 25.07 -6.39
C ASN A 73 -4.19 25.02 -6.25
N GLY A 74 -4.73 25.01 -5.04
CA GLY A 74 -6.17 24.90 -4.78
C GLY A 74 -6.72 23.49 -4.88
N TYR A 75 -5.87 22.46 -4.87
CA TYR A 75 -6.25 21.05 -4.88
C TYR A 75 -7.19 20.71 -3.72
N LYS A 76 -8.08 19.72 -3.94
CA LYS A 76 -8.89 19.15 -2.86
C LYS A 76 -7.97 18.38 -1.94
N THR A 77 -8.16 18.56 -0.64
CA THR A 77 -7.26 18.07 0.39
C THR A 77 -8.08 17.62 1.59
N GLU A 78 -7.73 16.45 2.12
CA GLU A 78 -8.28 15.91 3.35
C GLU A 78 -7.17 15.79 4.38
N ALA A 79 -7.39 16.22 5.62
CA ALA A 79 -6.41 16.13 6.70
C ALA A 79 -7.01 15.49 7.94
N TRP A 80 -6.34 14.47 8.46
CA TRP A 80 -6.83 13.59 9.50
C TRP A 80 -6.07 13.79 10.81
N TYR A 81 -6.81 14.01 11.90
CA TYR A 81 -6.27 14.28 13.22
C TYR A 81 -6.95 13.43 14.30
N LYS A 82 -6.23 13.07 15.37
CA LYS A 82 -6.88 12.63 16.62
C LYS A 82 -7.28 13.82 17.49
N ALA A 83 -8.13 13.57 18.49
CA ALA A 83 -8.69 14.60 19.38
C ALA A 83 -7.65 15.48 20.09
N ASP A 84 -6.42 14.98 20.29
CA ASP A 84 -5.31 15.70 20.91
C ASP A 84 -4.55 16.62 19.95
N GLY A 85 -4.96 16.67 18.68
CA GLY A 85 -4.32 17.46 17.62
C GLY A 85 -3.14 16.77 16.93
N SER A 86 -2.85 15.50 17.25
CA SER A 86 -1.88 14.71 16.49
C SER A 86 -2.36 14.53 15.04
N TRP A 87 -1.49 14.86 14.09
CA TRP A 87 -1.71 14.66 12.66
C TRP A 87 -1.36 13.23 12.27
N HIS A 88 -2.20 12.59 11.46
CA HIS A 88 -2.03 11.22 11.00
C HIS A 88 -1.82 11.11 9.50
N MET A 89 -2.63 11.82 8.71
CA MET A 89 -2.61 11.73 7.26
C MET A 89 -3.09 13.02 6.62
N THR A 90 -2.51 13.37 5.49
CA THR A 90 -3.05 14.33 4.54
C THR A 90 -3.14 13.67 3.18
N GLU A 91 -4.29 13.74 2.57
CA GLU A 91 -4.55 13.28 1.21
C GLU A 91 -4.77 14.49 0.30
N THR A 92 -4.24 14.47 -0.91
CA THR A 92 -4.38 15.56 -1.88
C THR A 92 -4.62 15.00 -3.28
N GLU A 93 -5.78 15.31 -3.84
CA GLU A 93 -6.13 15.01 -5.24
C GLU A 93 -5.41 15.98 -6.17
N MET A 94 -4.50 15.47 -7.00
CA MET A 94 -3.69 16.30 -7.89
C MET A 94 -3.58 15.69 -9.30
N PRO A 95 -3.40 16.51 -10.35
CA PRO A 95 -3.29 15.98 -11.71
C PRO A 95 -2.00 15.17 -11.87
N TYR A 96 -2.07 14.08 -12.65
CA TYR A 96 -0.92 13.22 -12.98
C TYR A 96 0.34 14.01 -13.44
N SER A 97 0.16 15.12 -14.16
CA SER A 97 1.27 15.97 -14.62
C SER A 97 2.04 16.67 -13.49
N ALA A 98 1.48 16.75 -12.27
CA ALA A 98 2.07 17.45 -11.13
C ALA A 98 2.86 16.52 -10.19
N ILE A 99 2.74 15.19 -10.33
CA ILE A 99 3.44 14.23 -9.46
C ILE A 99 4.97 14.20 -9.75
N PRO A 100 5.80 13.55 -8.93
CA PRO A 100 7.24 13.48 -9.19
C PRO A 100 7.57 12.79 -10.52
N GLN A 101 8.61 13.28 -11.21
CA GLN A 101 9.05 12.68 -12.47
C GLN A 101 9.48 11.21 -12.30
N ALA A 102 10.06 10.86 -11.15
CA ALA A 102 10.48 9.49 -10.87
C ALA A 102 9.28 8.52 -10.87
N VAL A 103 8.18 8.91 -10.23
CA VAL A 103 6.91 8.15 -10.22
C VAL A 103 6.37 7.97 -11.63
N ARG A 104 6.27 9.06 -12.41
CA ARG A 104 5.80 8.97 -13.80
C ARG A 104 6.65 8.04 -14.65
N THR A 105 7.98 8.18 -14.60
CA THR A 105 8.90 7.33 -15.36
C THR A 105 8.73 5.86 -14.97
N SER A 106 8.58 5.57 -13.68
CA SER A 106 8.38 4.21 -13.17
C SER A 106 7.07 3.62 -13.70
N PHE A 107 5.96 4.34 -13.54
CA PHE A 107 4.65 3.96 -14.08
C PHE A 107 4.69 3.70 -15.59
N GLU A 108 5.23 4.63 -16.37
CA GLU A 108 5.31 4.54 -17.85
C GLU A 108 6.20 3.38 -18.34
N SER A 109 7.05 2.83 -17.45
CA SER A 109 7.88 1.64 -17.73
C SER A 109 7.31 0.33 -17.19
N SER A 110 6.22 0.40 -16.41
CA SER A 110 5.60 -0.75 -15.77
C SER A 110 4.70 -1.54 -16.74
N GLU A 111 4.26 -2.72 -16.29
CA GLU A 111 3.26 -3.52 -17.00
C GLU A 111 1.89 -2.83 -17.11
N TYR A 112 1.62 -1.84 -16.25
CA TYR A 112 0.38 -1.06 -16.23
C TYR A 112 0.42 0.14 -17.17
N ALA A 113 1.53 0.41 -17.86
CA ALA A 113 1.71 1.62 -18.67
C ALA A 113 0.67 1.78 -19.80
N THR A 114 0.07 0.67 -20.26
CA THR A 114 -0.97 0.68 -21.29
C THR A 114 -2.40 0.69 -20.74
N TRP A 115 -2.57 0.59 -19.42
CA TRP A 115 -3.88 0.64 -18.77
C TRP A 115 -4.38 2.09 -18.75
N GLN A 116 -5.69 2.26 -18.71
CA GLN A 116 -6.31 3.57 -18.66
C GLN A 116 -6.17 4.10 -17.22
N LYS A 117 -5.28 5.06 -17.01
CA LYS A 117 -5.20 5.78 -15.73
C LYS A 117 -6.29 6.82 -15.59
N ASP A 118 -6.71 7.09 -14.36
CA ASP A 118 -7.54 8.25 -14.08
C ASP A 118 -6.75 9.57 -14.21
N ASN A 119 -7.48 10.69 -14.24
CA ASN A 119 -6.92 12.03 -14.40
C ASN A 119 -6.31 12.57 -13.10
N GLU A 120 -6.84 12.12 -11.97
CA GLU A 120 -6.41 12.50 -10.63
C GLU A 120 -5.49 11.42 -10.06
N VAL A 121 -4.54 11.85 -9.24
CA VAL A 121 -3.60 11.02 -8.51
C VAL A 121 -3.65 11.51 -7.08
N GLU A 122 -3.73 10.59 -6.14
CA GLU A 122 -3.77 10.93 -4.73
C GLU A 122 -2.35 10.99 -4.19
N ARG A 123 -1.99 12.10 -3.56
CA ARG A 123 -0.77 12.21 -2.76
C ARG A 123 -1.14 12.02 -1.30
N ILE A 124 -0.70 10.90 -0.74
CA ILE A 124 -0.86 10.56 0.68
C ILE A 124 0.42 10.94 1.41
N GLU A 125 0.33 11.88 2.32
CA GLU A 125 1.38 12.20 3.29
C GLU A 125 0.95 11.62 4.63
N ARG A 126 1.74 10.73 5.24
CA ARG A 126 1.35 10.06 6.49
C ARG A 126 2.40 10.14 7.59
N ALA A 127 1.93 10.08 8.83
CA ALA A 127 2.77 9.96 10.00
C ALA A 127 3.42 8.57 10.05
N GLY A 128 4.61 8.49 10.63
CA GLY A 128 5.41 7.29 10.73
C GLY A 128 6.64 7.52 11.58
N THR A 129 7.62 6.62 11.51
CA THR A 129 8.96 6.86 12.10
C THR A 129 9.61 8.09 11.48
N GLU A 130 9.38 8.28 10.18
CA GLU A 130 9.56 9.51 9.44
C GLU A 130 8.28 9.79 8.63
N LYS A 131 8.13 11.02 8.12
CA LYS A 131 7.00 11.38 7.26
C LYS A 131 7.16 10.69 5.92
N GLU A 132 6.24 9.80 5.58
CA GLU A 132 6.22 9.10 4.29
C GLU A 132 5.25 9.75 3.30
N VAL A 133 5.57 9.63 2.01
CA VAL A 133 4.77 10.14 0.91
C VAL A 133 4.53 9.04 -0.11
N ILE A 134 3.25 8.73 -0.33
CA ILE A 134 2.77 7.73 -1.28
C ILE A 134 1.95 8.45 -2.36
N TYR A 135 2.11 8.03 -3.60
CA TYR A 135 1.30 8.46 -4.75
C TYR A 135 0.49 7.27 -5.24
N ILE A 136 -0.83 7.41 -5.31
CA ILE A 136 -1.73 6.33 -5.75
C ILE A 136 -2.24 6.67 -7.14
N ILE A 137 -1.86 5.84 -8.12
CA ILE A 137 -2.34 5.96 -9.50
C ILE A 137 -3.34 4.83 -9.71
N GLU A 138 -4.62 5.18 -9.82
CA GLU A 138 -5.68 4.26 -10.23
C GLU A 138 -5.56 3.98 -11.74
N VAL A 139 -5.65 2.70 -12.11
CA VAL A 139 -5.63 2.24 -13.50
C VAL A 139 -6.66 1.16 -13.80
N GLU A 140 -7.33 1.29 -14.93
CA GLU A 140 -8.31 0.35 -15.45
C GLU A 140 -7.74 -0.42 -16.65
N SER A 141 -7.81 -1.75 -16.61
CA SER A 141 -7.45 -2.61 -17.73
C SER A 141 -8.52 -2.61 -18.83
N ALA A 142 -8.18 -3.05 -20.04
CA ALA A 142 -9.18 -3.27 -21.09
C ALA A 142 -10.18 -4.42 -20.81
N GLN A 143 -10.10 -5.06 -19.64
CA GLN A 143 -11.02 -6.08 -19.14
C GLN A 143 -11.83 -5.57 -17.94
N ASP A 144 -11.86 -4.26 -17.70
CA ASP A 144 -12.56 -3.61 -16.58
C ASP A 144 -12.05 -4.16 -15.23
N ILE A 145 -10.70 -4.12 -15.07
CA ILE A 145 -10.02 -4.47 -13.82
C ILE A 145 -9.37 -3.19 -13.34
N ASP A 146 -9.77 -2.72 -12.17
CA ASP A 146 -9.27 -1.51 -11.54
C ASP A 146 -8.21 -1.84 -10.50
N MET A 147 -7.11 -1.11 -10.54
CA MET A 147 -5.95 -1.32 -9.67
C MET A 147 -5.43 0.02 -9.15
N ASP A 148 -5.12 0.05 -7.86
CA ASP A 148 -4.41 1.15 -7.21
C ASP A 148 -2.92 0.84 -7.15
N LEU A 149 -2.11 1.68 -7.79
CA LEU A 149 -0.67 1.56 -7.81
C LEU A 149 -0.04 2.53 -6.81
N HIS A 150 0.47 2.01 -5.70
CA HIS A 150 1.06 2.81 -4.63
C HIS A 150 2.56 2.99 -4.91
N TYR A 151 2.97 4.22 -5.19
CA TYR A 151 4.36 4.57 -5.44
C TYR A 151 4.95 5.43 -4.33
N SER A 152 6.21 5.16 -3.98
CA SER A 152 6.99 6.10 -3.17
C SER A 152 7.33 7.36 -3.96
N ALA A 153 7.68 8.45 -3.28
CA ALA A 153 8.09 9.70 -3.95
C ALA A 153 9.31 9.56 -4.89
N ASP A 154 10.17 8.58 -4.66
CA ASP A 154 11.32 8.21 -5.49
C ASP A 154 10.98 7.23 -6.62
N GLY A 155 9.71 6.88 -6.82
CA GLY A 155 9.21 6.10 -7.95
C GLY A 155 9.34 4.59 -7.79
N ILE A 156 9.47 4.09 -6.57
CA ILE A 156 9.45 2.65 -6.29
C ILE A 156 7.99 2.23 -6.14
N LEU A 157 7.55 1.24 -6.91
CA LEU A 157 6.22 0.63 -6.73
C LEU A 157 6.26 -0.14 -5.40
N ILE A 158 5.43 0.30 -4.44
CA ILE A 158 5.32 -0.29 -3.11
C ILE A 158 4.41 -1.53 -3.20
N LYS A 159 3.19 -1.33 -3.71
CA LYS A 159 2.16 -2.36 -3.91
C LYS A 159 1.22 -1.97 -5.04
N ALA A 160 0.58 -2.97 -5.64
CA ALA A 160 -0.50 -2.81 -6.61
C ALA A 160 -1.72 -3.58 -6.11
N VAL A 161 -2.77 -2.91 -5.66
CA VAL A 161 -3.95 -3.59 -5.06
C VAL A 161 -5.15 -3.44 -5.96
N ASN A 162 -6.14 -4.35 -5.88
CA ASN A 162 -7.40 -4.13 -6.58
C ASN A 162 -8.07 -2.91 -5.95
N ASP A 163 -8.56 -1.99 -6.78
CA ASP A 163 -9.43 -0.93 -6.31
C ASP A 163 -10.71 -1.59 -5.75
N ASP A 164 -11.09 -1.20 -4.53
CA ASP A 164 -12.29 -1.70 -3.87
C ASP A 164 -13.54 -0.87 -4.22
N GLY A 165 -13.37 0.18 -5.02
CA GLY A 165 -14.40 1.07 -5.56
C GLY A 165 -15.00 2.00 -4.51
N ASN A 166 -14.40 2.09 -3.31
CA ASN A 166 -14.90 2.93 -2.23
C ASN A 166 -14.35 4.38 -2.30
N GLY A 167 -13.28 4.60 -3.07
CA GLY A 167 -12.63 5.89 -3.30
C GLY A 167 -12.10 6.58 -2.03
N ASN A 168 -11.78 5.84 -0.97
CA ASN A 168 -11.19 6.38 0.25
C ASN A 168 -9.92 5.63 0.66
N ASN A 169 -9.02 6.37 1.29
CA ASN A 169 -7.73 5.87 1.76
C ASN A 169 -7.68 5.59 3.26
N GLU A 170 -8.82 5.24 3.87
CA GLU A 170 -8.92 5.03 5.32
C GLU A 170 -8.01 3.89 5.81
N SER A 171 -7.76 2.88 4.96
CA SER A 171 -6.84 1.76 5.23
C SER A 171 -5.39 2.20 5.41
N LEU A 172 -4.99 3.36 4.86
CA LEU A 172 -3.61 3.87 4.94
C LEU A 172 -3.34 4.71 6.19
N LEU A 173 -4.36 4.94 7.04
CA LEU A 173 -4.21 5.64 8.31
C LEU A 173 -3.24 4.88 9.21
N PRO A 174 -2.18 5.53 9.74
CA PRO A 174 -1.23 4.87 10.63
C PRO A 174 -1.85 4.68 12.03
N ASP A 175 -2.56 3.57 12.21
CA ASP A 175 -3.30 3.20 13.43
C ASP A 175 -2.56 2.16 14.31
N ALA A 176 -1.42 1.63 13.82
CA ALA A 176 -0.60 0.69 14.55
C ALA A 176 -0.22 1.21 15.96
N PRO A 177 -0.42 0.40 17.04
CA PRO A 177 -0.08 0.81 18.40
C PRO A 177 1.39 1.23 18.54
N SER A 178 1.67 2.30 19.30
CA SER A 178 3.02 2.86 19.41
C SER A 178 4.10 1.87 19.90
N ASN A 179 3.71 0.90 20.76
CA ASN A 179 4.60 -0.17 21.20
C ASN A 179 4.91 -1.18 20.08
N MET A 180 3.93 -1.46 19.21
CA MET A 180 4.13 -2.28 18.00
C MET A 180 5.06 -1.55 17.04
N VAL A 181 4.79 -0.27 16.74
CA VAL A 181 5.65 0.55 15.88
C VAL A 181 7.09 0.55 16.37
N THR A 182 7.31 0.72 17.69
CA THR A 182 8.65 0.68 18.29
C THR A 182 9.33 -0.69 18.08
N ALA A 183 8.65 -1.78 18.44
CA ALA A 183 9.22 -3.13 18.36
C ALA A 183 9.52 -3.56 16.91
N VAL A 184 8.60 -3.28 15.99
CA VAL A 184 8.78 -3.54 14.55
C VAL A 184 9.93 -2.70 14.00
N THR A 185 10.01 -1.42 14.35
CA THR A 185 11.10 -0.55 13.90
C THR A 185 12.47 -1.08 14.32
N GLU A 186 12.62 -1.49 15.58
CA GLU A 186 13.88 -2.07 16.07
C GLU A 186 14.25 -3.36 15.33
N LEU A 187 13.27 -4.23 15.05
CA LEU A 187 13.47 -5.46 14.30
C LEU A 187 13.89 -5.18 12.85
N ILE A 188 13.16 -4.31 12.16
CA ILE A 188 13.45 -3.95 10.78
C ILE A 188 14.83 -3.32 10.68
N GLN A 189 15.18 -2.35 11.52
CA GLN A 189 16.50 -1.71 11.45
C GLN A 189 17.66 -2.66 11.77
N LYS A 190 17.41 -3.72 12.55
CA LYS A 190 18.40 -4.76 12.83
C LYS A 190 18.62 -5.69 11.63
N ASN A 191 17.55 -6.07 10.93
CA ASN A 191 17.61 -7.07 9.86
C ASN A 191 17.81 -6.45 8.47
N TYR A 192 17.30 -5.24 8.28
CA TYR A 192 17.32 -4.44 7.04
C TYR A 192 17.85 -3.04 7.34
N PRO A 193 19.16 -2.88 7.64
CA PRO A 193 19.72 -1.58 7.97
C PRO A 193 19.48 -0.56 6.85
N ASN A 194 19.02 0.64 7.22
CA ASN A 194 18.63 1.72 6.29
C ASN A 194 17.34 1.44 5.49
N ALA A 195 16.55 0.44 5.87
CA ALA A 195 15.21 0.30 5.32
C ALA A 195 14.34 1.50 5.75
N ARG A 196 13.53 2.00 4.82
CA ARG A 196 12.41 2.90 5.10
C ARG A 196 11.19 2.03 5.39
N ILE A 197 10.55 2.25 6.53
CA ILE A 197 9.29 1.57 6.85
C ILE A 197 8.18 2.40 6.24
N ILE A 198 7.46 1.79 5.31
CA ILE A 198 6.35 2.43 4.63
C ILE A 198 5.09 2.23 5.45
N GLU A 199 4.77 0.98 5.77
CA GLU A 199 3.50 0.54 6.38
C GLU A 199 3.78 -0.43 7.54
N ILE A 200 2.92 -0.43 8.55
CA ILE A 200 2.85 -1.50 9.55
C ILE A 200 1.37 -1.81 9.74
N GLU A 201 0.93 -2.98 9.27
CA GLU A 201 -0.45 -3.43 9.37
C GLU A 201 -0.53 -4.72 10.18
N GLN A 202 -1.61 -4.90 10.92
CA GLN A 202 -1.91 -6.17 11.58
C GLN A 202 -3.13 -6.82 10.92
N GLU A 203 -2.88 -7.71 9.95
CA GLU A 203 -3.94 -8.45 9.27
C GLU A 203 -3.91 -9.95 9.65
N LYS A 204 -5.11 -10.58 9.79
CA LYS A 204 -5.29 -12.05 9.93
C LYS A 204 -4.41 -12.73 11.01
N GLY A 205 -4.04 -12.00 12.07
CA GLY A 205 -3.21 -12.53 13.16
C GLY A 205 -1.70 -12.51 12.88
N MET A 206 -1.29 -11.73 11.89
CA MET A 206 0.08 -11.48 11.47
C MET A 206 0.33 -9.98 11.47
N ILE A 207 1.61 -9.58 11.43
CA ILE A 207 2.00 -8.18 11.21
C ILE A 207 2.71 -8.14 9.86
N GLU A 208 2.17 -7.36 8.94
CA GLU A 208 2.72 -7.11 7.61
C GLU A 208 3.39 -5.74 7.63
N VAL A 209 4.60 -5.66 7.08
CA VAL A 209 5.43 -4.46 7.12
C VAL A 209 5.99 -4.21 5.73
N ASP A 210 5.41 -3.23 5.02
CA ASP A 210 5.98 -2.76 3.76
C ASP A 210 7.23 -1.93 4.06
N ILE A 211 8.35 -2.33 3.46
CA ILE A 211 9.61 -1.61 3.56
C ILE A 211 10.19 -1.32 2.19
N ILE A 212 10.90 -0.20 2.07
CA ILE A 212 11.83 0.04 0.97
C ILE A 212 13.23 -0.20 1.49
N HIS A 213 13.90 -1.22 0.94
CA HIS A 213 15.28 -1.58 1.28
C HIS A 213 16.06 -1.87 0.00
N GLU A 214 17.23 -1.23 -0.16
CA GLU A 214 18.08 -1.38 -1.35
C GLU A 214 17.37 -1.01 -2.67
N ASN A 215 16.55 0.04 -2.65
CA ASN A 215 15.77 0.51 -3.81
C ASN A 215 14.76 -0.54 -4.34
N GLN A 216 14.29 -1.40 -3.45
CA GLN A 216 13.31 -2.45 -3.73
C GLN A 216 12.22 -2.40 -2.65
N SER A 217 10.95 -2.47 -3.07
CA SER A 217 9.84 -2.72 -2.15
C SER A 217 9.90 -4.18 -1.69
N LYS A 218 9.76 -4.42 -0.39
CA LYS A 218 9.70 -5.74 0.22
C LYS A 218 8.59 -5.76 1.27
N GLU A 219 7.90 -6.89 1.37
CA GLU A 219 6.95 -7.16 2.45
C GLU A 219 7.66 -8.01 3.51
N VAL A 220 7.68 -7.56 4.77
CA VAL A 220 8.16 -8.35 5.91
C VAL A 220 6.97 -8.84 6.71
N LEU A 221 6.84 -10.16 6.80
CA LEU A 221 5.78 -10.83 7.53
C LEU A 221 6.31 -11.29 8.89
N LEU A 222 5.63 -10.86 9.96
CA LEU A 222 5.94 -11.21 11.35
C LEU A 222 4.75 -11.89 12.02
N SER A 223 5.02 -12.71 13.03
CA SER A 223 3.99 -13.15 13.98
C SER A 223 3.57 -11.98 14.88
N THR A 224 2.43 -12.12 15.57
CA THR A 224 2.00 -11.17 16.62
C THR A 224 2.94 -11.08 17.83
N ASN A 225 3.92 -11.99 17.93
CA ASN A 225 5.01 -11.92 18.90
C ASN A 225 6.30 -11.30 18.31
N TYR A 226 6.21 -10.66 17.14
CA TYR A 226 7.32 -10.05 16.40
C TYR A 226 8.38 -11.06 15.95
N GLU A 227 8.01 -12.33 15.74
CA GLU A 227 8.93 -13.31 15.17
C GLU A 227 8.90 -13.21 13.64
N TRP A 228 10.07 -13.12 13.01
CA TRP A 228 10.17 -13.08 11.54
C TRP A 228 9.71 -14.40 10.91
N ILE A 229 8.79 -14.32 9.96
CA ILE A 229 8.21 -15.45 9.25
C ILE A 229 8.71 -15.50 7.82
N SER A 230 8.66 -14.37 7.12
CA SER A 230 9.21 -14.25 5.78
C SER A 230 9.51 -12.81 5.40
N THR A 231 10.31 -12.66 4.35
CA THR A 231 10.39 -11.42 3.58
C THR A 231 10.28 -11.75 2.12
N SER A 232 9.49 -10.98 1.38
CA SER A 232 9.27 -11.24 -0.03
C SER A 232 9.27 -9.98 -0.87
N TRP A 233 9.54 -10.16 -2.17
CA TRP A 233 9.54 -9.11 -3.18
C TRP A 233 9.44 -9.67 -4.60
N ASP A 234 8.88 -8.87 -5.50
CA ASP A 234 8.78 -9.19 -6.93
C ASP A 234 10.16 -9.33 -7.59
N VAL A 235 10.32 -10.32 -8.47
CA VAL A 235 11.54 -10.58 -9.22
C VAL A 235 11.28 -10.72 -10.72
N TYR A 236 11.67 -9.68 -11.47
CA TYR A 236 11.49 -9.64 -12.92
C TYR A 236 12.54 -10.47 -13.71
N VAL A 237 13.64 -10.86 -13.06
CA VAL A 237 14.72 -11.66 -13.69
C VAL A 237 15.09 -12.84 -12.79
N LEU A 238 14.63 -14.03 -13.16
CA LEU A 238 14.94 -15.26 -12.46
C LEU A 238 16.38 -15.74 -12.71
N PRO A 239 17.05 -16.36 -11.72
CA PRO A 239 18.35 -16.99 -11.93
C PRO A 239 18.31 -18.08 -12.99
N VAL A 240 19.41 -18.24 -13.74
CA VAL A 240 19.52 -19.23 -14.81
C VAL A 240 19.14 -20.64 -14.34
N LYS A 241 19.62 -21.07 -13.16
CA LYS A 241 19.29 -22.39 -12.59
C LYS A 241 17.78 -22.63 -12.48
N VAL A 242 17.02 -21.61 -12.05
CA VAL A 242 15.57 -21.67 -11.90
C VAL A 242 14.90 -21.77 -13.26
N THR A 243 15.32 -20.93 -14.21
CA THR A 243 14.77 -20.97 -15.59
C THR A 243 15.09 -22.29 -16.30
N ASP A 244 16.26 -22.87 -16.07
CA ASP A 244 16.66 -24.16 -16.64
C ASP A 244 15.88 -25.32 -16.01
N ALA A 245 15.59 -25.25 -14.70
CA ALA A 245 14.71 -26.21 -14.04
C ALA A 245 13.29 -26.21 -14.63
N ILE A 246 12.72 -25.03 -14.91
CA ILE A 246 11.42 -24.90 -15.58
C ILE A 246 11.48 -25.55 -16.98
N LYS A 247 12.49 -25.21 -17.79
CA LYS A 247 12.68 -25.77 -19.15
C LYS A 247 12.89 -27.28 -19.16
N ALA A 248 13.47 -27.86 -18.11
CA ALA A 248 13.67 -29.30 -17.99
C ALA A 248 12.45 -30.06 -17.42
N SER A 249 11.43 -29.33 -16.94
CA SER A 249 10.25 -29.90 -16.29
C SER A 249 9.08 -30.15 -17.26
N GLN A 250 7.96 -30.63 -16.73
CA GLN A 250 6.68 -30.70 -17.45
C GLN A 250 6.15 -29.33 -17.90
N TYR A 251 6.71 -28.23 -17.40
CA TYR A 251 6.34 -26.86 -17.72
C TYR A 251 7.22 -26.23 -18.81
N SER A 252 8.00 -27.01 -19.56
CA SER A 252 8.92 -26.51 -20.60
C SER A 252 8.28 -25.68 -21.73
N GLY A 253 6.96 -25.81 -21.92
CA GLY A 253 6.18 -25.00 -22.86
C GLY A 253 5.40 -23.84 -22.24
N TYR A 254 5.59 -23.57 -20.94
CA TYR A 254 4.98 -22.45 -20.23
C TYR A 254 5.95 -21.25 -20.25
N VAL A 255 5.39 -20.05 -20.16
CA VAL A 255 6.13 -18.80 -19.95
C VAL A 255 5.99 -18.38 -18.49
N VAL A 256 6.98 -17.68 -17.97
CA VAL A 256 6.87 -17.03 -16.65
C VAL A 256 6.02 -15.78 -16.84
N ASP A 257 4.94 -15.66 -16.08
CA ASP A 257 4.10 -14.47 -16.06
C ASP A 257 4.57 -13.54 -14.92
N ASP A 258 4.58 -14.06 -13.70
CA ASP A 258 5.08 -13.35 -12.52
C ASP A 258 5.96 -14.26 -11.65
N ALA A 259 6.83 -13.63 -10.85
CA ALA A 259 7.64 -14.33 -9.88
C ALA A 259 7.93 -13.45 -8.67
N GLU A 260 7.80 -14.05 -7.50
CA GLU A 260 8.15 -13.45 -6.22
C GLU A 260 9.24 -14.28 -5.56
N TYR A 261 10.20 -13.62 -4.92
CA TYR A 261 11.22 -14.28 -4.12
C TYR A 261 10.85 -14.21 -2.64
N PHE A 262 11.00 -15.33 -1.94
CA PHE A 262 10.74 -15.45 -0.52
C PHE A 262 12.01 -15.86 0.23
N GLU A 263 12.34 -15.07 1.23
CA GLU A 263 13.24 -15.46 2.33
C GLU A 263 12.40 -16.06 3.45
N THR A 264 12.77 -17.25 3.93
CA THR A 264 12.08 -17.90 5.07
C THR A 264 13.06 -18.65 5.97
N PRO A 265 12.70 -18.96 7.23
CA PRO A 265 13.52 -19.82 8.10
C PRO A 265 13.76 -21.23 7.54
N ALA A 266 12.87 -21.73 6.67
CA ALA A 266 12.98 -23.07 6.08
C ALA A 266 13.86 -23.12 4.81
N GLY A 267 14.29 -21.96 4.31
CA GLY A 267 15.03 -21.81 3.07
C GLY A 267 14.31 -20.89 2.09
N ASN A 268 15.09 -20.31 1.19
CA ASN A 268 14.61 -19.33 0.24
C ASN A 268 14.07 -20.00 -1.02
N TYR A 269 13.09 -19.38 -1.66
CA TYR A 269 12.50 -19.90 -2.88
C TYR A 269 11.89 -18.80 -3.75
N TYR A 270 11.68 -19.16 -5.01
CA TYR A 270 10.92 -18.39 -5.98
C TYR A 270 9.52 -19.00 -6.06
N TRP A 271 8.48 -18.20 -5.84
CA TRP A 271 7.11 -18.54 -6.15
C TRP A 271 6.79 -17.98 -7.52
N ILE A 272 6.55 -18.87 -8.49
CA ILE A 272 6.54 -18.50 -9.91
C ILE A 272 5.21 -18.91 -10.50
N GLU A 273 4.56 -17.95 -11.14
CA GLU A 273 3.37 -18.16 -11.96
C GLU A 273 3.80 -18.47 -13.39
N LEU A 274 3.33 -19.61 -13.89
CA LEU A 274 3.63 -20.10 -15.22
C LEU A 274 2.34 -20.18 -16.03
N GLU A 275 2.37 -19.63 -17.25
CA GLU A 275 1.23 -19.61 -18.16
C GLU A 275 1.48 -20.38 -19.47
N GLN A 276 0.45 -21.06 -19.96
CA GLN A 276 0.40 -21.62 -21.30
C GLN A 276 -1.01 -21.49 -21.88
N GLY A 277 -1.22 -20.44 -22.69
CA GLY A 277 -2.56 -20.11 -23.17
C GLY A 277 -3.45 -19.67 -22.02
N GLU A 278 -4.57 -20.36 -21.80
CA GLU A 278 -5.47 -20.08 -20.66
C GLU A 278 -5.12 -20.85 -19.39
N LYS A 279 -4.07 -21.69 -19.42
CA LYS A 279 -3.64 -22.48 -18.26
C LYS A 279 -2.62 -21.71 -17.44
N GLU A 280 -2.86 -21.68 -16.15
CA GLU A 280 -1.97 -21.09 -15.15
C GLU A 280 -1.58 -22.17 -14.12
N VAL A 281 -0.33 -22.16 -13.69
CA VAL A 281 0.15 -23.00 -12.59
C VAL A 281 1.19 -22.25 -11.77
N LYS A 282 1.08 -22.37 -10.44
CA LYS A 282 2.05 -21.80 -9.51
C LYS A 282 3.00 -22.87 -9.00
N VAL A 283 4.30 -22.61 -9.07
CA VAL A 283 5.35 -23.53 -8.63
C VAL A 283 6.27 -22.85 -7.63
N LYS A 284 6.80 -23.62 -6.67
CA LYS A 284 7.89 -23.16 -5.81
C LYS A 284 9.18 -23.83 -6.24
N ILE A 285 10.21 -23.02 -6.48
CA ILE A 285 11.53 -23.50 -6.88
C ILE A 285 12.56 -22.87 -5.95
N ASN A 286 13.37 -23.68 -5.28
CA ASN A 286 14.44 -23.15 -4.43
C ASN A 286 15.62 -22.57 -5.25
N GLU A 287 16.57 -21.94 -4.58
CA GLU A 287 17.74 -21.31 -5.24
C GLU A 287 18.64 -22.28 -6.03
N ASP A 288 18.53 -23.59 -5.77
CA ASP A 288 19.26 -24.64 -6.49
C ASP A 288 18.49 -25.18 -7.70
N GLY A 289 17.30 -24.66 -8.00
CA GLY A 289 16.48 -25.10 -9.13
C GLY A 289 15.67 -26.37 -8.84
N GLN A 290 15.43 -26.70 -7.58
CA GLN A 290 14.59 -27.83 -7.19
C GLN A 290 13.16 -27.38 -6.92
N PHE A 291 12.18 -28.10 -7.48
CA PHE A 291 10.77 -27.92 -7.14
C PHE A 291 10.53 -28.41 -5.70
N ILE A 292 9.87 -27.60 -4.86
CA ILE A 292 9.59 -27.87 -3.44
C ILE A 292 8.12 -27.70 -3.07
#